data_AF-A0AA48RFW1-F1
#
_entry.id   AF-A0AA48RFW1-F1
#
_cell.length_a   1.000
_cell.length_b   1.000
_cell.length_c   1.000
_cell.angle_alpha   90.00
_cell.angle_beta   90.00
_cell.angle_gamma   90.00
#
_symmetry.space_group_name_H-M   'P 1'
#
loop_
_entity.id
_entity.type
_entity.pdbx_description
1 polymer ?
#
loop_
_entity_poly.entity_id
_entity_poly.type
_entity_poly.pdbx_seq_one_letter_code
_entity_poly.pdbx_strand_id
1 'polypeptide(L)'
;MAKTNRTGRSKGQGRYVMLHEYIERSYAWGRLSPLARCAWLAFGFAYNGGNNGRLIMSSRMLADRLGCSKSAAAEAINELLRWGFLDKTRASDFGKTKSASEYRLTHLPCNSTGAPASKRFLRIEGLGDQPEAAE
;
A
#
# COMPACT_ATOMS: atom_id res chain seq x y z
N MET A 1 -11.92 -24.10 -18.77
CA MET A 1 -11.26 -24.46 -17.49
C MET A 1 -9.75 -24.34 -17.66
N ALA A 2 -9.04 -23.77 -16.70
CA ALA A 2 -7.57 -23.66 -16.77
C ALA A 2 -6.93 -25.06 -16.70
N LYS A 3 -5.98 -25.33 -17.61
CA LYS A 3 -5.33 -26.65 -17.70
C LYS A 3 -4.60 -26.96 -16.39
N THR A 4 -5.00 -28.06 -15.74
CA THR A 4 -4.41 -28.57 -14.51
C THR A 4 -3.05 -29.21 -14.79
N ASN A 5 -2.04 -28.92 -13.95
CA ASN A 5 -0.74 -29.57 -14.04
C ASN A 5 -0.80 -31.04 -13.53
N ARG A 6 0.29 -31.78 -13.67
CA ARG A 6 0.40 -33.20 -13.26
C ARG A 6 0.08 -33.43 -11.77
N THR A 7 0.13 -32.38 -10.92
CA THR A 7 -0.15 -32.45 -9.48
C THR A 7 -1.57 -31.98 -9.13
N GLY A 8 -2.49 -31.88 -10.09
CA GLY A 8 -3.86 -31.45 -9.79
C GLY A 8 -4.02 -29.94 -9.55
N ARG A 9 -2.97 -29.13 -9.72
CA ARG A 9 -3.05 -27.66 -9.58
C ARG A 9 -3.38 -27.03 -10.91
N SER A 10 -4.52 -26.35 -11.01
CA SER A 10 -4.81 -25.47 -12.15
C SER A 10 -3.65 -24.48 -12.32
N LYS A 11 -3.24 -24.18 -13.55
CA LYS A 11 -2.51 -22.93 -13.80
C LYS A 11 -3.37 -21.81 -13.19
N GLY A 12 -2.89 -21.20 -12.10
CA GLY A 12 -3.69 -20.31 -11.26
C GLY A 12 -4.37 -19.20 -12.06
N GLN A 13 -5.51 -18.70 -11.59
CA GLN A 13 -6.35 -17.69 -12.27
C GLN A 13 -5.69 -16.29 -12.35
N GLY A 14 -4.36 -16.20 -12.33
CA GLY A 14 -3.62 -14.95 -12.20
C GLY A 14 -3.45 -14.52 -10.75
N ARG A 15 -2.83 -13.35 -10.57
CA ARG A 15 -2.67 -12.70 -9.25
C ARG A 15 -3.83 -11.73 -9.05
N TYR A 16 -4.29 -11.61 -7.81
CA TYR A 16 -5.32 -10.67 -7.41
C TYR A 16 -4.89 -9.95 -6.12
N VAL A 17 -5.55 -8.84 -5.82
CA VAL A 17 -5.42 -8.13 -4.54
C VAL A 17 -6.72 -8.30 -3.79
N MET A 18 -6.66 -8.85 -2.58
CA MET A 18 -7.84 -9.03 -1.73
C MET A 18 -8.09 -7.76 -0.93
N LEU A 19 -9.24 -7.11 -1.17
CA LEU A 19 -9.73 -6.03 -0.31
C LEU A 19 -10.69 -6.64 0.70
N HIS A 20 -10.25 -6.76 1.96
CA HIS A 20 -11.11 -7.22 3.04
C HIS A 20 -12.09 -6.13 3.47
N GLU A 21 -13.29 -6.54 3.89
CA GLU A 21 -14.36 -5.62 4.34
C GLU A 21 -13.89 -4.66 5.45
N TYR A 22 -13.10 -5.13 6.42
CA TYR A 22 -12.60 -4.27 7.50
C TYR A 22 -11.65 -3.16 7.01
N ILE A 23 -11.01 -3.34 5.85
CA ILE A 23 -10.17 -2.32 5.21
C ILE A 23 -11.08 -1.30 4.55
N GLU A 24 -12.04 -1.78 3.75
CA GLU A 24 -12.99 -0.94 3.01
C GLU A 24 -13.85 -0.07 3.93
N ARG A 25 -14.37 -0.65 5.01
CA ARG A 25 -15.20 0.05 6.00
C ARG A 25 -14.42 0.96 6.96
N SER A 26 -13.10 0.97 6.89
CA SER A 26 -12.30 1.81 7.78
C SER A 26 -12.48 3.30 7.47
N TYR A 27 -12.52 4.13 8.51
CA TYR A 27 -12.61 5.59 8.35
C TYR A 27 -11.51 6.13 7.41
N ALA A 28 -10.28 5.63 7.59
CA ALA A 28 -9.13 5.99 6.78
C ALA A 28 -9.33 5.68 5.27
N TRP A 29 -9.99 4.57 4.93
CA TRP A 29 -10.25 4.21 3.53
C TRP A 29 -11.24 5.18 2.86
N GLY A 30 -12.27 5.58 3.62
CA GLY A 30 -13.25 6.59 3.20
C GLY A 30 -12.61 7.94 2.86
N ARG A 31 -11.48 8.28 3.50
CA ARG A 31 -10.76 9.53 3.30
C ARG A 31 -9.73 9.51 2.16
N LEU A 32 -9.38 8.33 1.63
CA LEU A 32 -8.45 8.23 0.51
C LEU A 32 -9.06 8.80 -0.77
N SER A 33 -8.26 9.58 -1.51
CA SER A 33 -8.55 9.94 -2.88
C SER A 33 -8.67 8.69 -3.78
N PRO A 34 -9.40 8.77 -4.91
CA PRO A 34 -9.45 7.67 -5.88
C PRO A 34 -8.07 7.23 -6.34
N LEU A 35 -7.13 8.17 -6.51
CA LEU A 35 -5.78 7.87 -6.94
C LEU A 35 -4.99 7.13 -5.86
N ALA A 36 -5.14 7.48 -4.58
CA ALA A 36 -4.51 6.74 -3.49
C ALA A 36 -5.07 5.31 -3.35
N ARG A 37 -6.38 5.10 -3.56
CA ARG A 37 -6.96 3.75 -3.62
C ARG A 37 -6.35 2.93 -4.77
N CYS A 38 -6.21 3.52 -5.96
CA CYS A 38 -5.50 2.89 -7.08
C CYS A 38 -4.04 2.59 -6.76
N ALA A 39 -3.35 3.51 -6.06
CA ALA A 39 -1.98 3.28 -5.61
C ALA A 39 -1.89 2.11 -4.63
N TRP A 40 -2.83 1.98 -3.68
CA TRP A 40 -2.87 0.85 -2.75
C TRP A 40 -2.99 -0.49 -3.48
N LEU A 41 -3.85 -0.56 -4.50
CA LEU A 41 -3.96 -1.74 -5.37
C LEU A 41 -2.65 -2.02 -6.11
N ALA A 42 -1.99 -0.99 -6.64
CA ALA A 42 -0.69 -1.14 -7.30
C ALA A 42 0.38 -1.72 -6.36
N PHE A 43 0.44 -1.27 -5.10
CA PHE A 43 1.29 -1.88 -4.07
C PHE A 43 0.89 -3.33 -3.78
N GLY A 44 -0.41 -3.62 -3.67
CA GLY A 44 -0.93 -4.98 -3.51
C GLY A 44 -0.48 -5.92 -4.62
N PHE A 45 -0.53 -5.48 -5.89
CA PHE A 45 -0.03 -6.27 -7.01
C PHE A 45 1.50 -6.33 -7.09
N ALA A 46 2.23 -5.40 -6.46
CA ALA A 46 3.70 -5.50 -6.33
C ALA A 46 4.12 -6.51 -5.25
N TYR A 47 3.23 -6.79 -4.29
CA TYR A 47 3.47 -7.78 -3.25
C TYR A 47 3.38 -9.22 -3.76
N ASN A 48 4.48 -9.99 -3.63
CA ASN A 48 4.64 -11.33 -4.19
C ASN A 48 4.50 -12.46 -3.15
N GLY A 49 4.01 -12.17 -1.95
CA GLY A 49 3.90 -13.13 -0.85
C GLY A 49 5.08 -13.10 0.13
N GLY A 50 6.24 -12.56 -0.26
CA GLY A 50 7.45 -12.59 0.56
C GLY A 50 8.23 -11.27 0.65
N ASN A 51 7.83 -10.23 -0.08
CA ASN A 51 8.55 -8.96 -0.17
C ASN A 51 7.90 -7.80 0.61
N ASN A 52 6.94 -8.06 1.51
CA ASN A 52 6.37 -6.97 2.31
C ASN A 52 7.42 -6.43 3.29
N GLY A 53 7.72 -5.13 3.21
CA GLY A 53 8.86 -4.51 3.90
C GLY A 53 10.07 -4.25 3.01
N ARG A 54 10.05 -4.73 1.76
CA ARG A 54 10.98 -4.40 0.67
C ARG A 54 10.22 -4.01 -0.59
N LEU A 55 8.99 -3.50 -0.46
CA LEU A 55 8.21 -3.07 -1.61
C LEU A 55 8.86 -1.81 -2.18
N ILE A 56 9.56 -1.96 -3.29
CA ILE A 56 10.18 -0.83 -3.99
C ILE A 56 9.13 -0.22 -4.90
N MET A 57 8.78 1.04 -4.67
CA MET A 57 7.84 1.78 -5.50
C MET A 57 8.22 3.27 -5.54
N SER A 58 8.89 3.71 -6.60
CA SER A 58 9.16 5.13 -6.80
C SER A 58 7.91 5.84 -7.32
N SER A 59 7.80 7.16 -7.10
CA SER A 59 6.71 7.95 -7.67
C SER A 59 6.66 7.92 -9.20
N ARG A 60 7.81 7.76 -9.87
CA ARG A 60 7.87 7.57 -11.34
C ARG A 60 7.27 6.23 -11.75
N MET A 61 7.72 5.15 -11.11
CA MET A 61 7.20 3.81 -11.41
C MET A 61 5.70 3.70 -11.12
N LEU A 62 5.22 4.36 -10.06
CA LEU A 62 3.79 4.41 -9.78
C LEU A 62 3.02 5.27 -10.79
N ALA A 63 3.58 6.41 -11.21
CA ALA A 63 2.99 7.27 -12.23
C ALA A 63 2.82 6.53 -13.56
N ASP A 64 3.86 5.84 -14.02
CA ASP A 64 3.81 5.02 -15.25
C ASP A 64 2.73 3.93 -15.14
N ARG A 65 2.61 3.33 -13.96
CA ARG A 65 1.63 2.26 -13.70
C ARG A 65 0.19 2.75 -13.62
N LEU A 66 -0.03 3.95 -13.11
CA LEU A 66 -1.36 4.54 -12.94
C LEU A 66 -1.77 5.47 -14.10
N GLY A 67 -0.86 5.76 -15.03
CA GLY A 67 -1.11 6.70 -16.12
C GLY A 67 -1.33 8.13 -15.62
N CYS A 68 -0.61 8.56 -14.58
CA CYS A 68 -0.76 9.89 -13.99
C CYS A 68 0.57 10.65 -13.91
N SER A 69 0.54 11.90 -13.43
CA SER A 69 1.77 12.67 -13.25
C SER A 69 2.59 12.15 -12.07
N LYS A 70 3.92 12.34 -12.13
CA LYS A 70 4.84 12.00 -11.03
C LYS A 70 4.45 12.67 -9.71
N SER A 71 3.99 13.92 -9.75
CA SER A 71 3.55 14.64 -8.56
C SER A 71 2.29 14.03 -7.96
N ALA A 72 1.28 13.71 -8.78
CA ALA A 72 0.07 13.05 -8.33
C ALA A 72 0.35 11.68 -7.72
N ALA A 73 1.24 10.89 -8.34
CA ALA A 73 1.69 9.61 -7.78
C ALA A 73 2.43 9.77 -6.44
N ALA A 74 3.26 10.81 -6.29
CA ALA A 74 3.93 11.11 -5.03
C ALA A 74 2.92 11.48 -3.93
N GLU A 75 1.92 12.31 -4.23
CA GLU A 75 0.85 12.67 -3.30
C GLU A 75 0.02 11.44 -2.91
N ALA A 76 -0.31 10.55 -3.84
CA ALA A 76 -1.00 9.30 -3.54
C ALA A 76 -0.22 8.41 -2.57
N ILE A 77 1.12 8.32 -2.71
CA ILE A 77 1.97 7.59 -1.74
C ILE A 77 1.95 8.29 -0.38
N ASN A 78 2.07 9.62 -0.34
CA ASN A 78 2.03 10.40 0.90
C ASN A 78 0.69 10.24 1.63
N GLU A 79 -0.41 10.19 0.88
CA GLU A 79 -1.74 9.96 1.41
C GLU A 79 -1.86 8.57 2.06
N LEU A 80 -1.35 7.52 1.40
CA LEU A 80 -1.32 6.18 1.98
C LEU A 80 -0.45 6.07 3.24
N LEU A 81 0.66 6.81 3.30
CA LEU A 81 1.51 6.91 4.51
C LEU A 81 0.78 7.64 5.64
N ARG A 82 0.13 8.77 5.32
CA ARG A 82 -0.63 9.60 6.26
C ARG A 82 -1.79 8.83 6.88
N TRP A 83 -2.57 8.14 6.05
CA TRP A 83 -3.71 7.33 6.47
C TRP A 83 -3.32 5.91 6.95
N GLY A 84 -2.03 5.61 7.08
CA GLY A 84 -1.55 4.39 7.73
C GLY A 84 -1.77 3.10 6.96
N PHE A 85 -1.98 3.17 5.64
CA PHE A 85 -2.03 2.00 4.76
C PHE A 85 -0.64 1.53 4.33
N LEU A 86 0.33 2.44 4.31
CA LEU A 86 1.75 2.16 4.09
C LEU A 86 2.58 2.61 5.29
N ASP A 87 3.68 1.89 5.53
CA ASP A 87 4.82 2.40 6.27
C ASP A 87 6.05 2.41 5.37
N LYS A 88 6.87 3.45 5.44
CA LYS A 88 8.18 3.51 4.79
C LYS A 88 9.18 2.71 5.65
N THR A 89 9.71 1.62 5.11
CA THR A 89 10.69 0.76 5.80
C THR A 89 12.13 1.20 5.55
N ARG A 90 12.39 1.83 4.40
CA ARG A 90 13.68 2.42 4.06
C ARG A 90 13.51 3.73 3.30
N ALA A 91 14.24 4.76 3.70
CA ALA A 91 14.32 6.01 2.94
C ALA A 91 15.11 5.79 1.64
N SER A 92 14.72 6.53 0.59
CA SER A 92 15.52 6.60 -0.63
C SER A 92 16.83 7.31 -0.36
N ASP A 93 17.92 6.79 -0.91
CA ASP A 93 19.23 7.43 -0.91
C ASP A 93 19.60 7.86 -2.34
N PHE A 94 20.05 9.11 -2.48
CA PHE A 94 20.54 9.69 -3.74
C PHE A 94 22.07 9.83 -3.78
N GLY A 95 22.76 9.32 -2.76
CA GLY A 95 24.21 9.25 -2.69
C GLY A 95 24.82 8.23 -3.67
N LYS A 96 25.97 7.66 -3.30
CA LYS A 96 26.74 6.78 -4.19
C LYS A 96 25.95 5.55 -4.67
N THR A 97 25.14 4.97 -3.80
CA THR A 97 24.20 3.89 -4.15
C THR A 97 22.79 4.45 -4.21
N LYS A 98 22.34 4.83 -5.41
CA LYS A 98 20.97 5.27 -5.65
C LYS A 98 19.99 4.17 -5.26
N SER A 99 19.18 4.40 -4.24
CA SER A 99 18.17 3.44 -3.78
C SER A 99 16.80 4.10 -3.70
N ALA A 100 15.79 3.41 -4.22
CA ALA A 100 14.41 3.83 -4.08
C ALA A 100 13.90 3.55 -2.65
N SER A 101 12.88 4.30 -2.22
CA SER A 101 12.23 4.04 -0.93
C SER A 101 11.60 2.64 -0.94
N GLU A 102 11.73 1.96 0.19
CA GLU A 102 11.08 0.67 0.44
C GLU A 102 9.90 0.86 1.38
N TYR A 103 8.85 0.08 1.16
CA TYR A 103 7.60 0.18 1.88
C TYR A 103 7.10 -1.18 2.37
N ARG A 104 6.15 -1.13 3.30
CA ARG A 104 5.26 -2.24 3.65
C ARG A 104 3.80 -1.81 3.62
N LEU A 105 2.93 -2.73 3.21
CA LEU A 105 1.49 -2.67 3.43
C LEU A 105 1.19 -3.02 4.89
N THR A 106 0.50 -2.15 5.61
CA THR A 106 0.29 -2.30 7.06
C THR A 106 -0.75 -3.36 7.43
N HIS A 107 -1.58 -3.80 6.48
CA HIS A 107 -2.54 -4.90 6.67
C HIS A 107 -1.89 -6.28 6.60
N LEU A 108 -0.61 -6.38 6.18
CA LEU A 108 0.13 -7.62 6.07
C LEU A 108 1.30 -7.66 7.07
N PRO A 109 1.72 -8.84 7.54
CA PRO A 109 2.96 -8.99 8.31
C PRO A 109 4.17 -8.51 7.53
N CYS A 110 5.17 -7.97 8.22
CA CYS A 110 6.43 -7.55 7.60
C CYS A 110 7.33 -8.76 7.39
N ASN A 111 7.60 -9.14 6.14
CA ASN A 111 8.47 -10.27 5.83
C ASN A 111 9.94 -9.98 6.18
N SER A 112 10.37 -8.71 6.13
CA SER A 112 11.75 -8.34 6.45
C SER A 112 12.10 -8.44 7.93
N THR A 113 11.14 -8.18 8.82
CA THR A 113 11.39 -8.08 10.27
C THR A 113 10.60 -9.10 11.09
N GLY A 114 9.67 -9.84 10.50
CA GLY A 114 8.75 -10.72 11.22
C GLY A 114 7.65 -9.99 12.02
N ALA A 115 7.63 -8.65 12.00
CA ALA A 115 6.65 -7.88 12.75
C ALA A 115 5.22 -8.19 12.26
N PRO A 116 4.23 -8.29 13.18
CA PRO A 116 2.84 -8.52 12.80
C PRO A 116 2.26 -7.36 11.98
N ALA A 117 1.12 -7.61 11.32
CA ALA A 117 0.39 -6.57 10.59
C ALA A 117 0.01 -5.43 11.55
N SER A 118 0.55 -4.23 11.30
CA SER A 118 0.37 -3.09 12.22
C SER A 118 -1.04 -2.50 12.16
N LYS A 119 -1.74 -2.66 11.02
CA LYS A 119 -3.08 -2.17 10.71
C LYS A 119 -3.29 -0.71 11.15
N ARG A 120 -2.29 0.16 10.93
CA ARG A 120 -2.29 1.56 11.40
C ARG A 120 -3.54 2.34 10.99
N PHE A 121 -4.07 2.10 9.80
CA PHE A 121 -5.29 2.72 9.29
C PHE A 121 -6.53 2.46 10.18
N LEU A 122 -6.57 1.38 10.97
CA LEU A 122 -7.66 1.13 11.93
C LEU A 122 -7.57 2.01 13.18
N ARG A 123 -6.39 2.54 13.50
CA ARG A 123 -6.19 3.42 14.66
C ARG A 123 -6.44 4.89 14.35
N ILE A 124 -6.58 5.23 13.07
CA ILE A 124 -6.92 6.59 12.64
C ILE A 124 -8.44 6.68 12.70
N GLU A 125 -8.94 6.81 13.92
CA GLU A 125 -10.30 7.27 14.16
C GLU A 125 -10.29 8.80 14.13
N GLY A 126 -11.42 9.40 13.75
CA GLY A 126 -11.55 10.82 13.48
C GLY A 126 -10.84 11.68 14.53
N LEU A 127 -9.72 12.28 14.15
CA LEU A 127 -9.12 13.37 14.89
C LEU A 127 -10.07 14.57 14.78
N GLY A 128 -11.08 14.64 15.66
CA GLY A 128 -12.02 15.75 15.86
C GLY A 128 -12.65 16.34 14.60
N ASP A 129 -13.87 15.98 14.25
CA ASP A 129 -15.00 16.81 14.71
C ASP A 129 -14.86 17.24 16.18
N GLN A 130 -14.16 18.35 16.39
CA GLN A 130 -14.34 19.20 17.56
C GLN A 130 -14.99 20.47 17.00
N PRO A 131 -16.30 20.70 17.23
CA PRO A 131 -16.81 22.04 17.10
C PRO A 131 -16.17 22.87 18.22
N GLU A 132 -15.57 23.98 17.84
CA GLU A 132 -15.50 25.23 18.60
C GLU A 132 -15.48 25.13 20.14
N ALA A 133 -14.30 25.34 20.69
CA ALA A 133 -14.09 26.00 21.97
C ALA A 133 -12.76 26.76 21.86
N ALA A 134 -12.61 28.02 22.24
CA ALA A 134 -13.49 29.09 22.63
C ALA A 134 -12.58 30.34 22.63
N GLU A 135 -13.14 31.51 22.32
CA GLU A 135 -12.61 32.86 22.64
C GLU A 135 -11.29 33.34 21.97
#